data_AF-M5S4E6-F1
#
_entry.id   AF-M5S4E6-F1
#
_cell.length_a   1.000
_cell.length_b   1.000
_cell.length_c   1.000
_cell.angle_alpha   90.00
_cell.angle_beta   90.00
_cell.angle_gamma   90.00
#
_symmetry.space_group_name_H-M   'P 1'
#
loop_
_entity.id
_entity.type
_entity.pdbx_description
1 polymer ?
#
loop_
_entity_poly.entity_id
_entity_poly.type
_entity_poly.pdbx_seq_one_letter_code
_entity_poly.pdbx_strand_id
1 'polypeptide(L)'
;MPKREGMRPNEVVARMQKAAAVMQFKLEGQLIQRNPQWGLDHRRLLHRIDHARGTIEIDGNTYDLRDKLFPTVDPENPYELTAEESACLACLKHSFLDSQKLQEQMRFMVGHGSMYLRRDECLIFHGCVPVDADGSFLPLMVDGHPLAGRELFEGIEKVVRRAVEKSAEEDLDFLWYLWSGPRSPLFGKDRIATLERDFIQDKTPHRETKDPYFSLIHETDFCDKVLEEFGMETEGGLIVNGHVPVKVEEGESPLKRSGKAITIDGAFSEAYGDYGYTLVLEPNRIVLAEHHHFESVDAAIRDGIDIVPAVQEIRVFDKPRSTRDTERGQRIRYRIEMLDRLIEAYQTNRLHQQATSTSQ
;
A
#
# COMPACT_ATOMS: atom_id res chain seq x y z
N MET A 1 10.82 -12.23 -20.17
CA MET A 1 10.86 -11.48 -21.45
C MET A 1 9.75 -10.44 -21.43
N PRO A 2 9.99 -9.18 -21.82
CA PRO A 2 8.92 -8.19 -21.92
C PRO A 2 7.85 -8.66 -22.91
N LYS A 3 6.57 -8.38 -22.60
CA LYS A 3 5.43 -8.74 -23.46
C LYS A 3 5.36 -7.92 -24.74
N ARG A 4 6.09 -6.79 -24.82
CA ARG A 4 6.11 -5.86 -25.96
C ARG A 4 7.55 -5.50 -26.33
N GLU A 5 7.79 -5.27 -27.61
CA GLU A 5 9.07 -4.73 -28.08
C GLU A 5 9.20 -3.26 -27.65
N GLY A 6 10.29 -2.94 -26.95
CA GLY A 6 10.62 -1.58 -26.55
C GLY A 6 11.67 -0.96 -27.46
N MET A 7 12.03 0.30 -27.20
CA MET A 7 13.09 1.01 -27.95
C MET A 7 14.50 0.42 -27.74
N ARG A 8 14.68 -0.56 -26.84
CA ARG A 8 15.96 -1.21 -26.54
C ARG A 8 15.87 -2.71 -26.83
N PRO A 9 16.97 -3.36 -27.28
CA PRO A 9 17.01 -4.81 -27.46
C PRO A 9 16.68 -5.54 -26.15
N ASN A 10 15.88 -6.60 -26.23
CA ASN A 10 15.42 -7.37 -25.06
C ASN A 10 16.58 -7.90 -24.20
N GLU A 11 17.69 -8.29 -24.84
CA GLU A 11 18.88 -8.76 -24.12
C GLU A 11 19.50 -7.66 -23.23
N VAL A 12 19.57 -6.43 -23.73
CA VAL A 12 20.08 -5.29 -22.94
C VAL A 12 19.17 -5.03 -21.74
N VAL A 13 17.84 -5.05 -21.95
CA VAL A 13 16.87 -4.86 -20.88
C VAL A 13 16.98 -5.97 -19.83
N ALA A 14 17.14 -7.23 -20.24
CA ALA A 14 17.33 -8.35 -19.33
C ALA A 14 18.60 -8.21 -18.48
N ARG A 15 19.72 -7.80 -19.08
CA ARG A 15 20.97 -7.53 -18.36
C ARG A 15 20.82 -6.39 -17.36
N MET A 16 20.12 -5.32 -17.74
CA MET A 16 19.81 -4.19 -16.85
C MET A 16 18.92 -4.62 -15.67
N GLN A 17 17.87 -5.40 -15.93
CA GLN A 17 16.99 -5.91 -14.87
C GLN A 17 17.77 -6.79 -13.89
N LYS A 18 18.59 -7.72 -14.39
CA LYS A 18 19.40 -8.59 -13.53
C LYS A 18 20.37 -7.78 -12.67
N ALA A 19 21.06 -6.80 -13.26
CA ALA A 19 21.96 -5.92 -12.51
C ALA A 19 21.22 -5.16 -11.40
N ALA A 20 20.04 -4.61 -11.70
CA ALA A 20 19.20 -3.94 -10.71
C ALA A 20 18.73 -4.90 -9.60
N ALA A 21 18.31 -6.12 -9.95
CA ALA A 21 17.89 -7.13 -9.00
C ALA A 21 19.02 -7.54 -8.05
N VAL A 22 20.24 -7.77 -8.56
CA VAL A 22 21.40 -8.09 -7.73
C VAL A 22 21.73 -6.94 -6.76
N MET A 23 21.75 -5.69 -7.23
CA MET A 23 21.96 -4.52 -6.36
C MET A 23 20.86 -4.40 -5.30
N GLN A 24 19.60 -4.65 -5.66
CA GLN A 24 18.48 -4.68 -4.72
C GLN A 24 18.68 -5.76 -3.65
N PHE A 25 18.98 -7.01 -4.01
CA PHE A 25 19.17 -8.09 -3.03
C PHE A 25 20.35 -7.85 -2.09
N LYS A 26 21.41 -7.19 -2.57
CA LYS A 26 22.53 -6.75 -1.73
C LYS A 26 22.07 -5.74 -0.69
N LEU A 27 21.39 -4.68 -1.12
CA LEU A 27 20.87 -3.63 -0.24
C LEU A 27 19.83 -4.15 0.75
N GLU A 28 18.89 -4.99 0.30
CA GLU A 28 17.92 -5.66 1.16
C GLU A 28 18.61 -6.52 2.22
N GLY A 29 19.67 -7.23 1.84
CA GLY A 29 20.42 -8.04 2.78
C GLY A 29 21.15 -7.23 3.85
N GLN A 30 21.73 -6.09 3.48
CA GLN A 30 22.31 -5.12 4.44
C GLN A 30 21.24 -4.52 5.35
N LEU A 31 20.07 -4.18 4.79
CA LEU A 31 18.95 -3.59 5.50
C LEU A 31 18.34 -4.53 6.52
N ILE A 32 18.12 -5.79 6.15
CA ILE A 32 17.62 -6.81 7.06
C ILE A 32 18.65 -7.07 8.18
N GLN A 33 19.95 -7.11 7.85
CA GLN A 33 21.00 -7.36 8.83
C GLN A 33 21.04 -6.29 9.93
N ARG A 34 20.86 -5.01 9.59
CA ARG A 34 20.84 -3.92 10.58
C ARG A 34 19.50 -3.77 11.32
N ASN A 35 18.45 -4.49 10.87
CA ASN A 35 17.12 -4.47 11.48
C ASN A 35 16.65 -5.88 11.92
N PRO A 36 17.35 -6.54 12.87
CA PRO A 36 17.03 -7.90 13.29
C PRO A 36 15.65 -8.05 13.94
N GLN A 37 15.08 -6.96 14.48
CA GLN A 37 13.77 -6.93 15.14
C GLN A 37 12.60 -7.34 14.23
N TRP A 38 12.80 -7.33 12.90
CA TRP A 38 11.76 -7.73 11.95
C TRP A 38 11.70 -9.24 11.69
N GLY A 39 12.68 -10.03 12.14
CA GLY A 39 12.69 -11.48 11.93
C GLY A 39 12.84 -11.89 10.46
N LEU A 40 13.38 -11.00 9.61
CA LEU A 40 13.49 -11.20 8.16
C LEU A 40 14.81 -11.84 7.72
N ASP A 41 15.68 -12.29 8.63
CA ASP A 41 16.99 -12.84 8.28
C ASP A 41 16.90 -14.04 7.30
N HIS A 42 15.81 -14.82 7.38
CA HIS A 42 15.49 -15.88 6.42
C HIS A 42 15.30 -15.42 4.96
N ARG A 43 15.16 -14.10 4.72
CA ARG A 43 15.08 -13.47 3.39
C ARG A 43 16.43 -12.93 2.90
N ARG A 44 17.49 -13.03 3.72
CA ARG A 44 18.86 -12.80 3.26
C ARG A 44 19.32 -14.04 2.51
N LEU A 45 19.21 -14.04 1.18
CA LEU A 45 19.37 -15.27 0.39
C LEU A 45 20.71 -15.39 -0.37
N LEU A 46 21.41 -14.29 -0.67
CA LEU A 46 22.64 -14.33 -1.48
C LEU A 46 23.73 -15.25 -0.91
N HIS A 47 23.91 -15.28 0.42
CA HIS A 47 24.88 -16.17 1.06
C HIS A 47 24.52 -17.67 0.99
N ARG A 48 23.32 -18.01 0.53
CA ARG A 48 22.85 -19.40 0.37
C ARG A 48 23.04 -19.95 -1.04
N ILE A 49 23.64 -19.16 -1.93
CA ILE A 49 23.95 -19.58 -3.29
C ILE A 49 25.24 -20.42 -3.26
N ASP A 50 25.14 -21.67 -3.72
CA ASP A 50 26.31 -22.47 -4.07
C ASP A 50 26.74 -22.11 -5.49
N HIS A 51 27.77 -21.27 -5.58
CA HIS A 51 28.30 -20.79 -6.86
C HIS A 51 28.96 -21.90 -7.69
N ALA A 52 29.48 -22.96 -7.07
CA ALA A 52 30.13 -24.06 -7.77
C ALA A 52 29.12 -24.99 -8.44
N ARG A 53 28.00 -25.28 -7.75
CA ARG A 53 26.91 -26.12 -8.28
C ARG A 53 25.89 -25.32 -9.09
N GLY A 54 25.79 -24.02 -8.83
CA GLY A 54 24.76 -23.14 -9.39
C GLY A 54 23.39 -23.45 -8.83
N THR A 55 23.31 -23.65 -7.51
CA THR A 55 22.09 -23.97 -6.76
C THR A 55 21.90 -23.01 -5.59
N ILE A 56 20.70 -22.92 -5.03
CA ILE A 56 20.40 -22.11 -3.84
C ILE A 56 19.57 -22.92 -2.83
N GLU A 57 19.85 -22.74 -1.53
CA GLU A 57 19.05 -23.32 -0.46
C GLU A 57 17.97 -22.34 0.04
N ILE A 58 16.70 -22.74 -0.02
CA ILE A 58 15.55 -21.98 0.47
C ILE A 58 14.64 -22.92 1.26
N ASP A 59 14.30 -22.53 2.50
CA ASP A 59 13.43 -23.30 3.41
C ASP A 59 13.83 -24.78 3.53
N GLY A 60 15.14 -25.06 3.61
CA GLY A 60 15.69 -26.42 3.73
C GLY A 60 15.68 -27.26 2.45
N ASN A 61 15.29 -26.67 1.30
CA ASN A 61 15.29 -27.33 -0.01
C ASN A 61 16.32 -26.68 -0.94
N THR A 62 16.96 -27.49 -1.78
CA THR A 62 17.93 -27.02 -2.78
C THR A 62 17.27 -26.89 -4.15
N TYR A 63 17.43 -25.74 -4.78
CA TYR A 63 16.89 -25.42 -6.10
C TYR A 63 17.99 -25.07 -7.10
N ASP A 64 17.83 -25.50 -8.35
CA ASP A 64 18.70 -25.08 -9.45
C ASP A 64 18.43 -23.63 -9.86
N LEU A 65 19.50 -22.85 -10.03
CA LEU A 65 19.41 -21.48 -10.55
C LEU A 65 19.34 -21.50 -12.08
N ARG A 66 18.40 -20.73 -12.65
CA ARG A 66 18.25 -20.49 -14.09
C ARG A 66 19.48 -19.84 -14.70
N ASP A 67 20.05 -18.88 -13.98
CA ASP A 67 21.24 -18.16 -14.35
C ASP A 67 22.24 -18.29 -13.20
N LYS A 68 23.45 -18.76 -13.53
CA LYS A 68 24.50 -19.13 -12.57
C LYS A 68 25.61 -18.09 -12.50
N LEU A 69 25.53 -17.02 -13.30
CA LEU A 69 26.59 -16.04 -13.44
C LEU A 69 26.32 -14.82 -12.56
N PHE A 70 27.01 -14.71 -11.42
CA PHE A 70 26.90 -13.57 -10.50
C PHE A 70 28.25 -12.86 -10.35
N PRO A 71 28.71 -12.12 -11.37
CA PRO A 71 30.09 -11.65 -11.44
C PRO A 71 30.42 -10.57 -10.42
N THR A 72 29.41 -9.93 -9.83
CA THR A 72 29.57 -8.89 -8.82
C THR A 72 29.28 -9.38 -7.40
N VAL A 73 28.89 -10.64 -7.20
CA VAL A 73 28.63 -11.21 -5.86
C VAL A 73 29.87 -11.95 -5.39
N ASP A 74 30.54 -11.41 -4.36
CA ASP A 74 31.62 -12.10 -3.65
C ASP A 74 31.02 -13.11 -2.66
N PRO A 75 31.27 -14.43 -2.78
CA PRO A 75 30.72 -15.42 -1.85
C PRO A 75 31.07 -15.17 -0.38
N GLU A 76 32.22 -14.55 -0.09
CA GLU A 76 32.62 -14.23 1.29
C GLU A 76 31.91 -12.99 1.83
N ASN A 77 31.58 -12.03 0.95
CA ASN A 77 30.86 -10.79 1.27
C ASN A 77 29.67 -10.56 0.32
N PRO A 78 28.66 -11.45 0.32
CA PRO A 78 27.68 -11.52 -0.78
C PRO A 78 26.75 -10.31 -0.87
N TYR A 79 26.71 -9.48 0.18
CA TYR A 79 25.90 -8.28 0.25
C TYR A 79 26.69 -6.99 -0.03
N GLU A 80 28.00 -7.06 -0.23
CA GLU A 80 28.82 -5.87 -0.48
C GLU A 80 28.60 -5.36 -1.92
N LEU A 81 28.41 -4.05 -2.06
CA LEU A 81 28.30 -3.41 -3.37
C LEU A 81 29.69 -3.21 -3.96
N THR A 82 29.84 -3.44 -5.27
CA THR A 82 31.07 -3.02 -5.96
C THR A 82 31.15 -1.50 -6.05
N ALA A 83 32.33 -0.98 -6.43
CA ALA A 83 32.51 0.44 -6.67
C ALA A 83 31.58 0.95 -7.79
N GLU A 84 31.40 0.16 -8.85
CA GLU A 84 30.54 0.49 -9.98
C GLU A 84 29.05 0.45 -9.60
N GLU A 85 28.62 -0.55 -8.83
CA GLU A 85 27.25 -0.63 -8.31
C GLU A 85 26.94 0.57 -7.40
N SER A 86 27.88 0.93 -6.52
CA SER A 86 27.77 2.10 -5.64
C SER A 86 27.68 3.41 -6.43
N ALA A 87 28.50 3.57 -7.47
CA ALA A 87 28.46 4.73 -8.36
C ALA A 87 27.13 4.81 -9.14
N CYS A 88 26.62 3.68 -9.63
CA CYS A 88 25.34 3.60 -10.32
C CYS A 88 24.18 4.01 -9.41
N LEU A 89 24.12 3.45 -8.19
CA LEU A 89 23.11 3.78 -7.20
C LEU A 89 23.18 5.24 -6.74
N ALA A 90 24.39 5.80 -6.59
CA ALA A 90 24.56 7.22 -6.27
C ALA A 90 23.98 8.12 -7.37
N CYS A 91 24.20 7.79 -8.64
CA CYS A 91 23.64 8.53 -9.78
C CYS A 91 22.10 8.43 -9.83
N LEU A 92 21.54 7.24 -9.58
CA LEU A 92 20.10 7.04 -9.49
C LEU A 92 19.52 7.86 -8.33
N LYS A 93 20.10 7.75 -7.13
CA LYS A 93 19.68 8.49 -5.95
C LYS A 93 19.67 9.99 -6.21
N HIS A 94 20.73 10.54 -6.81
CA HIS A 94 20.81 11.95 -7.19
C HIS A 94 19.68 12.36 -8.14
N SER A 95 19.39 11.55 -9.15
CA SER A 95 18.33 11.85 -10.13
C SER A 95 16.94 11.98 -9.49
N PHE A 96 16.64 11.22 -8.43
CA PHE A 96 15.37 11.31 -7.71
C PHE A 96 15.38 12.38 -6.61
N LEU A 97 16.44 12.45 -5.81
CA LEU A 97 16.48 13.35 -4.64
C LEU A 97 16.62 14.83 -5.02
N ASP A 98 17.34 15.15 -6.10
CA ASP A 98 17.56 16.53 -6.53
C ASP A 98 16.39 17.08 -7.38
N SER A 99 15.40 16.24 -7.71
CA SER A 99 14.20 16.68 -8.41
C SER A 99 13.30 17.50 -7.49
N GLN A 100 13.39 18.83 -7.56
CA GLN A 100 12.50 19.74 -6.84
C GLN A 100 11.02 19.37 -7.03
N LYS A 101 10.63 19.03 -8.27
CA LYS A 101 9.23 18.72 -8.56
C LYS A 101 8.76 17.45 -7.86
N LEU A 102 9.60 16.42 -7.83
CA LEU A 102 9.29 15.19 -7.12
C LEU A 102 9.17 15.45 -5.61
N GLN A 103 10.08 16.26 -5.04
CA GLN A 103 10.02 16.62 -3.63
C GLN A 103 8.74 17.39 -3.27
N GLU A 104 8.32 18.35 -4.10
CA GLU A 104 7.04 19.05 -3.94
C GLU A 104 5.84 18.10 -3.98
N GLN A 105 5.84 17.16 -4.93
CA GLN A 105 4.79 16.15 -5.06
C GLN A 105 4.75 15.19 -3.86
N MET A 106 5.91 14.71 -3.40
CA MET A 106 6.00 13.85 -2.21
C MET A 106 5.49 14.57 -0.96
N ARG A 107 5.87 15.83 -0.75
CA ARG A 107 5.35 16.65 0.36
C ARG A 107 3.85 16.88 0.25
N PHE A 108 3.33 17.12 -0.95
CA PHE A 108 1.89 17.25 -1.15
C PHE A 108 1.16 15.95 -0.79
N MET A 109 1.63 14.80 -1.30
CA MET A 109 1.04 13.49 -1.04
C MET A 109 1.08 13.14 0.43
N VAL A 110 2.21 13.30 1.11
CA VAL A 110 2.31 13.00 2.54
C VAL A 110 1.55 14.03 3.38
N GLY A 111 1.54 15.30 2.98
CA GLY A 111 0.80 16.37 3.67
C GLY A 111 -0.73 16.18 3.68
N HIS A 112 -1.30 15.55 2.65
CA HIS A 112 -2.75 15.33 2.52
C HIS A 112 -3.18 13.87 2.64
N GLY A 113 -2.23 12.94 2.50
CA GLY A 113 -2.45 11.51 2.64
C GLY A 113 -2.65 11.10 4.10
N SER A 114 -3.29 9.95 4.28
CA SER A 114 -3.40 9.26 5.55
C SER A 114 -3.37 7.76 5.31
N MET A 115 -2.93 7.00 6.32
CA MET A 115 -2.87 5.53 6.24
C MET A 115 -4.25 4.88 6.15
N TYR A 116 -5.28 5.57 6.65
CA TYR A 116 -6.68 5.20 6.48
C TYR A 116 -7.55 6.47 6.37
N LEU A 117 -8.72 6.36 5.75
CA LEU A 117 -9.67 7.45 5.62
C LEU A 117 -11.05 6.98 6.07
N ARG A 118 -11.67 7.75 6.94
CA ARG A 118 -13.10 7.63 7.25
C ARG A 118 -13.85 8.63 6.37
N ARG A 119 -14.81 8.15 5.60
CA ARG A 119 -15.66 8.97 4.74
C ARG A 119 -17.08 8.43 4.78
N ASP A 120 -17.99 9.19 5.36
CA ASP A 120 -19.36 8.74 5.61
C ASP A 120 -19.39 7.38 6.35
N GLU A 121 -20.00 6.36 5.76
CA GLU A 121 -20.05 4.99 6.30
C GLU A 121 -18.84 4.15 5.88
N CYS A 122 -17.92 4.70 5.07
CA CYS A 122 -16.79 3.97 4.52
C CYS A 122 -15.51 4.13 5.35
N LEU A 123 -14.91 3.00 5.72
CA LEU A 123 -13.54 2.89 6.21
C LEU A 123 -12.64 2.48 5.05
N ILE A 124 -11.72 3.35 4.65
CA ILE A 124 -10.90 3.16 3.45
C ILE A 124 -9.43 2.99 3.86
N PHE A 125 -8.78 1.92 3.41
CA PHE A 125 -7.34 1.73 3.56
C PHE A 125 -6.76 0.90 2.39
N HIS A 126 -5.44 0.85 2.25
CA HIS A 126 -4.82 0.23 1.06
C HIS A 126 -4.95 -1.30 1.00
N GLY A 127 -4.38 -2.03 1.97
CA GLY A 127 -4.25 -3.48 1.88
C GLY A 127 -5.11 -4.21 2.90
N CYS A 128 -4.60 -4.35 4.12
CA CYS A 128 -5.24 -5.13 5.18
C CYS A 128 -4.99 -4.52 6.56
N VAL A 129 -5.71 -5.04 7.56
CA VAL A 129 -5.34 -4.88 8.96
C VAL A 129 -4.68 -6.19 9.41
N PRO A 130 -3.40 -6.21 9.80
CA PRO A 130 -2.70 -7.45 10.14
C PRO A 130 -3.37 -8.19 11.31
N VAL A 131 -3.68 -9.47 11.12
CA VAL A 131 -4.36 -10.31 12.12
C VAL A 131 -3.83 -11.74 12.15
N ASP A 132 -4.04 -12.42 13.26
CA ASP A 132 -3.85 -13.86 13.34
C ASP A 132 -5.05 -14.63 12.75
N ALA A 133 -4.98 -15.96 12.80
CA ALA A 133 -6.02 -16.84 12.28
C ALA A 133 -7.37 -16.68 13.00
N ASP A 134 -7.38 -16.21 14.25
CA ASP A 134 -8.57 -15.95 15.05
C ASP A 134 -9.10 -14.51 14.85
N GLY A 135 -8.44 -13.72 14.00
CA GLY A 135 -8.80 -12.34 13.70
C GLY A 135 -8.37 -11.34 14.77
N SER A 136 -7.46 -11.69 15.67
CA SER A 136 -6.88 -10.75 16.64
C SER A 136 -5.81 -9.90 15.98
N PHE A 137 -5.81 -8.59 16.25
CA PHE A 137 -4.86 -7.66 15.64
C PHE A 137 -3.43 -7.97 16.07
N LEU A 138 -2.54 -8.16 15.10
CA LEU A 138 -1.14 -8.46 15.34
C LEU A 138 -0.34 -7.18 15.59
N PRO A 139 0.48 -7.12 16.66
CA PRO A 139 1.29 -5.94 16.93
C PRO A 139 2.54 -5.88 16.05
N LEU A 140 2.95 -4.67 15.68
CA LEU A 140 4.24 -4.33 15.09
C LEU A 140 4.94 -3.29 15.96
N MET A 141 6.26 -3.44 16.16
CA MET A 141 7.06 -2.46 16.88
C MET A 141 7.26 -1.21 16.01
N VAL A 142 6.76 -0.06 16.48
CA VAL A 142 6.94 1.25 15.85
C VAL A 142 7.43 2.22 16.92
N ASP A 143 8.59 2.86 16.68
CA ASP A 143 9.24 3.76 17.66
C ASP A 143 9.38 3.14 19.06
N GLY A 144 9.71 1.84 19.13
CA GLY A 144 9.88 1.12 20.39
C GLY A 144 8.58 0.71 21.10
N HIS A 145 7.41 0.96 20.49
CA HIS A 145 6.10 0.61 21.06
C HIS A 145 5.40 -0.46 20.21
N PRO A 146 4.81 -1.51 20.82
CA PRO A 146 3.99 -2.46 20.09
C PRO A 146 2.63 -1.81 19.76
N LEU A 147 2.35 -1.60 18.48
CA LEU A 147 1.09 -1.02 18.01
C LEU A 147 0.33 -2.04 17.17
N ALA A 148 -0.99 -2.08 17.31
CA ALA A 148 -1.89 -2.96 16.55
C ALA A 148 -3.14 -2.17 16.12
N GLY A 149 -3.96 -2.75 15.24
CA GLY A 149 -5.24 -2.15 14.84
C GLY A 149 -5.10 -0.72 14.29
N ARG A 150 -5.94 0.20 14.75
CA ARG A 150 -5.91 1.61 14.33
C ARG A 150 -4.61 2.30 14.75
N GLU A 151 -4.12 2.03 15.96
CA GLU A 151 -2.91 2.69 16.49
C GLU A 151 -1.69 2.38 15.62
N LEU A 152 -1.62 1.19 15.03
CA LEU A 152 -0.55 0.84 14.09
C LEU A 152 -0.55 1.76 12.87
N PHE A 153 -1.71 2.03 12.28
CA PHE A 153 -1.82 2.92 11.12
C PHE A 153 -1.40 4.35 11.47
N GLU A 154 -1.80 4.84 12.63
CA GLU A 154 -1.44 6.18 13.13
C GLU A 154 0.06 6.28 13.46
N GLY A 155 0.65 5.21 14.00
CA GLY A 155 2.09 5.11 14.23
C GLY A 155 2.88 5.13 12.93
N ILE A 156 2.49 4.30 11.95
CA ILE A 156 3.12 4.27 10.62
C ILE A 156 3.04 5.64 9.96
N GLU A 157 1.90 6.33 10.05
CA GLU A 157 1.73 7.65 9.45
C GLU A 157 2.75 8.68 10.00
N LYS A 158 3.03 8.63 11.31
CA LYS A 158 4.06 9.49 11.92
C LYS A 158 5.45 9.20 11.36
N VAL A 159 5.79 7.91 11.19
CA VAL A 159 7.07 7.50 10.59
C VAL A 159 7.17 7.97 9.14
N VAL A 160 6.14 7.77 8.32
CA VAL A 160 6.11 8.22 6.91
C VAL A 160 6.30 9.73 6.80
N ARG A 161 5.59 10.51 7.63
CA ARG A 161 5.75 11.98 7.68
C ARG A 161 7.17 12.38 8.09
N ARG A 162 7.72 11.70 9.11
CA ARG A 162 9.09 11.95 9.60
C ARG A 162 10.15 11.59 8.55
N ALA A 163 9.97 10.50 7.81
CA ALA A 163 10.89 10.02 6.78
C ALA A 163 11.07 11.05 5.64
N VAL A 164 9.97 11.68 5.20
CA VAL A 164 10.01 12.69 4.13
C VAL A 164 10.70 13.98 4.59
N GLU A 165 10.59 14.36 5.85
CA GLU A 165 11.20 15.59 6.37
C GLU A 165 12.65 15.41 6.82
N LYS A 166 12.97 14.29 7.47
CA LYS A 166 14.28 14.06 8.11
C LYS A 166 15.16 13.06 7.38
N SER A 167 14.56 12.09 6.67
CA SER A 167 15.26 11.02 5.97
C SER A 167 16.29 10.27 6.84
N ALA A 168 15.95 10.02 8.10
CA ALA A 168 16.76 9.19 9.00
C ALA A 168 16.78 7.73 8.51
N GLU A 169 17.90 7.02 8.66
CA GLU A 169 18.07 5.66 8.13
C GLU A 169 16.99 4.70 8.66
N GLU A 170 16.69 4.74 9.96
CA GLU A 170 15.64 3.92 10.57
C GLU A 170 14.26 4.13 9.94
N ASP A 171 13.94 5.38 9.57
CA ASP A 171 12.65 5.73 8.95
C ASP A 171 12.60 5.26 7.50
N LEU A 172 13.71 5.42 6.76
CA LEU A 172 13.82 4.97 5.38
C LEU A 172 13.75 3.43 5.29
N ASP A 173 14.38 2.74 6.24
CA ASP A 173 14.30 1.29 6.33
C ASP A 173 12.89 0.83 6.65
N PHE A 174 12.21 1.56 7.55
CA PHE A 174 10.81 1.28 7.86
C PHE A 174 9.90 1.49 6.64
N LEU A 175 10.14 2.50 5.79
CA LEU A 175 9.43 2.66 4.52
C LEU A 175 9.63 1.45 3.60
N TRP A 176 10.84 0.88 3.53
CA TRP A 176 11.07 -0.37 2.79
C TRP A 176 10.33 -1.54 3.44
N TYR A 177 10.32 -1.63 4.78
CA TYR A 177 9.56 -2.67 5.49
C TYR A 177 8.07 -2.61 5.16
N LEU A 178 7.49 -1.42 4.99
CA LEU A 178 6.08 -1.31 4.61
C LEU A 178 5.77 -1.99 3.26
N TRP A 179 6.75 -2.11 2.35
CA TRP A 179 6.55 -2.74 1.06
C TRP A 179 6.57 -4.29 1.10
N SER A 180 7.32 -4.90 2.01
CA SER A 180 7.57 -6.36 1.97
C SER A 180 7.45 -7.07 3.33
N GLY A 181 7.20 -6.30 4.40
CA GLY A 181 7.15 -6.77 5.77
C GLY A 181 5.88 -7.56 6.09
N PRO A 182 5.98 -8.72 6.78
CA PRO A 182 4.84 -9.61 7.03
C PRO A 182 3.69 -8.96 7.79
N ARG A 183 4.02 -8.00 8.66
CA ARG A 183 3.03 -7.26 9.47
C ARG A 183 2.71 -5.88 8.91
N SER A 184 3.10 -5.60 7.66
CA SER A 184 2.76 -4.33 7.03
C SER A 184 1.30 -4.34 6.55
N PRO A 185 0.48 -3.33 6.91
CA PRO A 185 -0.87 -3.18 6.38
C PRO A 185 -0.89 -2.86 4.87
N LEU A 186 0.27 -2.53 4.28
CA LEU A 186 0.42 -2.24 2.85
C LEU A 186 0.87 -3.46 2.02
N PHE A 187 1.27 -4.55 2.66
CA PHE A 187 1.79 -5.75 1.99
C PHE A 187 0.93 -6.99 2.15
N GLY A 188 0.45 -7.29 3.37
CA GLY A 188 -0.53 -8.35 3.60
C GLY A 188 -0.14 -9.77 3.16
N LYS A 189 1.17 -10.08 3.12
CA LYS A 189 1.69 -11.43 2.85
C LYS A 189 2.85 -11.75 3.78
N ASP A 190 3.14 -13.03 3.95
CA ASP A 190 4.22 -13.53 4.81
C ASP A 190 5.64 -13.16 4.33
N ARG A 191 5.85 -13.00 3.02
CA ARG A 191 7.14 -12.64 2.41
C ARG A 191 6.98 -12.17 0.98
N ILE A 192 8.01 -11.50 0.47
CA ILE A 192 8.18 -11.25 -0.96
C ILE A 192 9.17 -12.26 -1.55
N ALA A 193 8.78 -12.96 -2.63
CA ALA A 193 9.57 -14.03 -3.26
C ALA A 193 10.21 -13.60 -4.60
N THR A 194 10.77 -12.39 -4.66
CA THR A 194 11.32 -11.78 -5.89
C THR A 194 12.53 -12.53 -6.42
N LEU A 195 13.50 -12.86 -5.57
CA LEU A 195 14.69 -13.63 -5.99
C LEU A 195 14.29 -14.97 -6.58
N GLU A 196 13.35 -15.66 -5.92
CA GLU A 196 12.88 -16.96 -6.36
C GLU A 196 12.22 -16.84 -7.73
N ARG A 197 11.30 -15.88 -7.91
CA ARG A 197 10.63 -15.65 -9.21
C ARG A 197 11.60 -15.37 -10.34
N ASP A 198 12.66 -14.61 -10.07
CA ASP A 198 13.67 -14.24 -11.05
C ASP A 198 14.57 -15.44 -11.41
N PHE A 199 15.10 -16.14 -10.41
CA PHE A 199 16.20 -17.08 -10.60
C PHE A 199 15.83 -18.57 -10.50
N ILE A 200 14.64 -18.93 -10.04
CA ILE A 200 14.24 -20.33 -9.85
C ILE A 200 13.11 -20.68 -10.83
N GLN A 201 13.26 -21.82 -11.52
CA GLN A 201 12.24 -22.30 -12.44
C GLN A 201 11.06 -22.96 -11.72
N ASP A 202 11.35 -23.70 -10.65
CA ASP A 202 10.36 -24.30 -9.77
C ASP A 202 9.52 -23.21 -9.12
N LYS A 203 8.19 -23.35 -9.16
CA LYS A 203 7.25 -22.36 -8.60
C LYS A 203 6.98 -22.57 -7.11
N THR A 204 7.41 -23.69 -6.53
CA THR A 204 7.20 -24.04 -5.12
C THR A 204 7.69 -22.93 -4.18
N PRO A 205 8.94 -22.41 -4.31
CA PRO A 205 9.42 -21.36 -3.43
C PRO A 205 8.86 -19.97 -3.77
N HIS A 206 8.06 -19.82 -4.86
CA HIS A 206 7.44 -18.54 -5.23
C HIS A 206 6.17 -18.25 -4.43
N ARG A 207 5.70 -19.22 -3.62
CA ARG A 207 4.47 -19.09 -2.87
C ARG A 207 4.64 -18.05 -1.76
N GLU A 208 3.71 -17.10 -1.76
CA GLU A 208 3.52 -16.08 -0.76
C GLU A 208 2.14 -16.32 -0.14
N THR A 209 2.09 -16.44 1.18
CA THR A 209 0.87 -16.70 1.94
C THR A 209 0.26 -15.37 2.35
N LYS A 210 -1.00 -15.16 2.02
CA LYS A 210 -1.73 -13.94 2.40
C LYS A 210 -2.02 -13.94 3.90
N ASP A 211 -2.08 -12.75 4.47
CA ASP A 211 -2.54 -12.52 5.84
C ASP A 211 -3.98 -13.11 6.03
N PRO A 212 -4.29 -13.72 7.19
CA PRO A 212 -5.62 -14.25 7.48
C PRO A 212 -6.76 -13.25 7.27
N TYR A 213 -6.50 -11.94 7.39
CA TYR A 213 -7.42 -10.85 7.06
C TYR A 213 -8.18 -11.11 5.76
N PHE A 214 -7.50 -11.53 4.70
CA PHE A 214 -8.13 -11.69 3.38
C PHE A 214 -9.15 -12.84 3.32
N SER A 215 -9.08 -13.79 4.26
CA SER A 215 -10.11 -14.81 4.43
C SER A 215 -11.23 -14.32 5.36
N LEU A 216 -10.86 -13.65 6.45
CA LEU A 216 -11.79 -13.20 7.49
C LEU A 216 -12.67 -12.02 7.06
N ILE A 217 -12.24 -11.22 6.08
CA ILE A 217 -13.02 -10.08 5.54
C ILE A 217 -14.35 -10.50 4.88
N HIS A 218 -14.55 -11.80 4.67
CA HIS A 218 -15.81 -12.37 4.21
C HIS A 218 -16.82 -12.63 5.34
N GLU A 219 -16.44 -12.45 6.60
CA GLU A 219 -17.26 -12.69 7.78
C GLU A 219 -17.75 -11.39 8.41
N THR A 220 -19.05 -11.28 8.66
CA THR A 220 -19.70 -10.05 9.17
C THR A 220 -19.13 -9.63 10.53
N ASP A 221 -18.97 -10.57 11.46
CA ASP A 221 -18.45 -10.28 12.81
C ASP A 221 -17.02 -9.72 12.78
N PHE A 222 -16.19 -10.21 11.84
CA PHE A 222 -14.84 -9.69 11.66
C PHE A 222 -14.86 -8.28 11.04
N CYS A 223 -15.70 -8.03 10.04
CA CYS A 223 -15.89 -6.69 9.50
C CYS A 223 -16.31 -5.70 10.60
N ASP A 224 -17.23 -6.10 11.48
CA ASP A 224 -17.69 -5.26 12.60
C ASP A 224 -16.57 -4.96 13.58
N LYS A 225 -15.77 -5.97 13.95
CA LYS A 225 -14.57 -5.78 14.77
C LYS A 225 -13.60 -4.76 14.18
N VAL A 226 -13.35 -4.82 12.86
CA VAL A 226 -12.48 -3.86 12.17
C VAL A 226 -13.11 -2.46 12.14
N LEU A 227 -14.41 -2.34 11.88
CA LEU A 227 -15.11 -1.05 11.89
C LEU A 227 -15.04 -0.39 13.28
N GLU A 228 -15.29 -1.14 14.34
CA GLU A 228 -15.21 -0.66 15.73
C GLU A 228 -13.81 -0.19 16.10
N GLU A 229 -12.77 -0.96 15.73
CA GLU A 229 -11.37 -0.61 15.98
C GLU A 229 -11.01 0.77 15.40
N PHE A 230 -11.55 1.09 14.22
CA PHE A 230 -11.34 2.38 13.56
C PHE A 230 -12.35 3.47 13.99
N GLY A 231 -13.24 3.17 14.94
CA GLY A 231 -14.26 4.09 15.45
C GLY A 231 -15.32 4.44 14.41
N MET A 232 -15.74 3.45 13.61
CA MET A 232 -16.88 3.51 12.70
C MET A 232 -18.10 2.86 13.35
N GLU A 233 -19.29 3.23 12.90
CA GLU A 233 -20.52 2.50 13.23
C GLU A 233 -20.54 1.17 12.47
N THR A 234 -20.88 0.08 13.17
CA THR A 234 -20.97 -1.27 12.60
C THR A 234 -22.25 -1.46 11.80
N GLU A 235 -23.33 -0.82 12.24
CA GLU A 235 -24.57 -0.70 11.49
C GLU A 235 -24.33 0.23 10.30
N GLY A 236 -24.33 -0.35 9.09
CA GLY A 236 -24.03 0.39 7.87
C GLY A 236 -22.53 0.62 7.62
N GLY A 237 -21.60 0.30 8.52
CA GLY A 237 -20.18 0.41 8.19
C GLY A 237 -19.78 -0.41 6.95
N LEU A 238 -18.93 0.17 6.10
CA LEU A 238 -18.44 -0.45 4.87
C LEU A 238 -16.92 -0.33 4.79
N ILE A 239 -16.21 -1.44 4.81
CA ILE A 239 -14.76 -1.47 4.61
C ILE A 239 -14.47 -1.40 3.12
N VAL A 240 -13.55 -0.54 2.71
CA VAL A 240 -13.08 -0.42 1.33
C VAL A 240 -11.57 -0.57 1.33
N ASN A 241 -11.09 -1.62 0.67
CA ASN A 241 -9.65 -1.87 0.54
C ASN A 241 -9.24 -2.24 -0.90
N GLY A 242 -7.96 -2.43 -1.13
CA GLY A 242 -7.39 -2.86 -2.41
C GLY A 242 -6.29 -3.89 -2.23
N HIS A 243 -5.17 -3.70 -2.94
CA HIS A 243 -3.95 -4.52 -2.92
C HIS A 243 -4.05 -5.90 -3.58
N VAL A 244 -5.18 -6.60 -3.39
CA VAL A 244 -5.42 -7.91 -4.02
C VAL A 244 -6.30 -7.71 -5.26
N PRO A 245 -5.81 -8.10 -6.45
CA PRO A 245 -6.62 -8.07 -7.66
C PRO A 245 -7.86 -8.94 -7.50
N VAL A 246 -9.02 -8.40 -7.87
CA VAL A 246 -10.28 -9.15 -7.90
C VAL A 246 -10.34 -9.95 -9.19
N LYS A 247 -10.41 -11.27 -9.07
CA LYS A 247 -10.46 -12.15 -10.25
C LYS A 247 -11.89 -12.39 -10.71
N VAL A 248 -12.46 -11.40 -11.38
CA VAL A 248 -13.84 -11.44 -11.88
C VAL A 248 -14.08 -12.64 -12.80
N GLU A 249 -13.11 -12.97 -13.66
CA GLU A 249 -13.18 -14.13 -14.57
C GLU A 249 -13.23 -15.48 -13.82
N GLU A 250 -12.68 -15.56 -12.61
CA GLU A 250 -12.76 -16.74 -11.73
C GLU A 250 -14.03 -16.72 -10.85
N GLY A 251 -14.94 -15.75 -11.05
CA GLY A 251 -16.19 -15.58 -10.31
C GLY A 251 -16.06 -14.83 -8.98
N GLU A 252 -14.93 -14.16 -8.73
CA GLU A 252 -14.75 -13.34 -7.53
C GLU A 252 -15.54 -12.03 -7.65
N SER A 253 -16.26 -11.65 -6.58
CA SER A 253 -16.93 -10.36 -6.50
C SER A 253 -16.10 -9.33 -5.72
N PRO A 254 -16.06 -8.06 -6.16
CA PRO A 254 -15.53 -6.95 -5.38
C PRO A 254 -16.22 -6.83 -4.02
N LEU A 255 -17.55 -7.02 -3.98
CA LEU A 255 -18.33 -7.06 -2.76
C LEU A 255 -18.11 -8.40 -2.06
N LYS A 256 -17.56 -8.37 -0.85
CA LYS A 256 -17.29 -9.57 -0.06
C LYS A 256 -18.58 -10.16 0.49
N ARG A 257 -18.55 -11.47 0.77
CA ARG A 257 -19.70 -12.25 1.26
C ARG A 257 -20.35 -11.68 2.52
N SER A 258 -19.59 -10.96 3.33
CA SER A 258 -20.08 -10.25 4.52
C SER A 258 -21.09 -9.15 4.21
N GLY A 259 -21.12 -8.64 2.97
CA GLY A 259 -21.90 -7.46 2.57
C GLY A 259 -21.38 -6.14 3.18
N LYS A 260 -20.29 -6.20 3.96
CA LYS A 260 -19.70 -5.08 4.70
C LYS A 260 -18.29 -4.73 4.26
N ALA A 261 -17.78 -5.35 3.20
CA ALA A 261 -16.47 -5.02 2.64
C ALA A 261 -16.47 -5.05 1.11
N ILE A 262 -15.76 -4.11 0.51
CA ILE A 262 -15.53 -4.03 -0.94
C ILE A 262 -14.03 -3.97 -1.17
N THR A 263 -13.52 -4.82 -2.05
CA THR A 263 -12.16 -4.71 -2.55
C THR A 263 -12.18 -4.08 -3.94
N ILE A 264 -11.52 -2.94 -4.09
CA ILE A 264 -11.31 -2.23 -5.36
C ILE A 264 -9.82 -2.23 -5.69
N ASP A 265 -9.47 -2.61 -6.91
CA ASP A 265 -8.10 -2.49 -7.41
C ASP A 265 -8.06 -1.48 -8.57
N GLY A 266 -6.96 -0.73 -8.64
CA GLY A 266 -6.74 0.25 -9.70
C GLY A 266 -6.27 -0.44 -10.97
N ALA A 267 -7.21 -0.84 -11.83
CA ALA A 267 -6.93 -1.61 -13.04
C ALA A 267 -6.35 -0.80 -14.21
N PHE A 268 -5.21 -0.15 -13.98
CA PHE A 268 -4.43 0.48 -15.05
C PHE A 268 -3.21 -0.34 -15.46
N SER A 269 -3.09 -1.57 -14.96
CA SER A 269 -2.01 -2.49 -15.29
C SER A 269 -2.56 -3.75 -15.95
N GLU A 270 -2.14 -3.98 -17.19
CA GLU A 270 -2.44 -5.18 -18.00
C GLU A 270 -2.12 -6.51 -17.27
N ALA A 271 -1.29 -6.47 -16.22
CA ALA A 271 -0.95 -7.64 -15.42
C ALA A 271 -1.98 -8.00 -14.33
N TYR A 272 -2.89 -7.08 -13.97
CA TYR A 272 -3.78 -7.22 -12.81
C TYR A 272 -5.27 -7.30 -13.17
N GLY A 273 -5.61 -7.28 -14.47
CA GLY A 273 -6.97 -7.52 -14.98
C GLY A 273 -7.53 -6.35 -15.79
N ASP A 274 -8.67 -6.59 -16.41
CA ASP A 274 -9.28 -5.70 -17.41
C ASP A 274 -10.37 -4.78 -16.84
N TYR A 275 -10.56 -4.75 -15.51
CA TYR A 275 -11.70 -4.05 -14.88
C TYR A 275 -11.30 -3.10 -13.76
N GLY A 276 -11.53 -1.80 -13.97
CA GLY A 276 -11.33 -0.77 -12.96
C GLY A 276 -12.61 -0.52 -12.17
N TYR A 277 -12.49 -0.13 -10.91
CA TYR A 277 -13.66 0.15 -10.07
C TYR A 277 -13.69 1.59 -9.58
N THR A 278 -14.88 2.18 -9.53
CA THR A 278 -15.14 3.46 -8.86
C THR A 278 -16.30 3.30 -7.90
N LEU A 279 -16.03 3.52 -6.61
CA LEU A 279 -17.07 3.58 -5.60
C LEU A 279 -17.61 5.01 -5.54
N VAL A 280 -18.92 5.17 -5.72
CA VAL A 280 -19.62 6.46 -5.70
C VAL A 280 -20.55 6.51 -4.48
N LEU A 281 -20.35 7.52 -3.64
CA LEU A 281 -21.18 7.80 -2.47
C LEU A 281 -22.20 8.89 -2.86
N GLU A 282 -23.43 8.49 -3.16
CA GLU A 282 -24.54 9.40 -3.48
C GLU A 282 -25.43 9.65 -2.25
N PRO A 283 -26.22 10.74 -2.22
CA PRO A 283 -27.17 10.99 -1.14
C PRO A 283 -28.14 9.84 -0.88
N ASN A 284 -28.58 9.15 -1.93
CA ASN A 284 -29.63 8.13 -1.83
C ASN A 284 -29.10 6.70 -1.88
N ARG A 285 -27.82 6.51 -2.22
CA ARG A 285 -27.25 5.17 -2.44
C ARG A 285 -25.73 5.19 -2.49
N ILE A 286 -25.14 4.00 -2.31
CA ILE A 286 -23.74 3.72 -2.61
C ILE A 286 -23.73 2.80 -3.82
N VAL A 287 -22.98 3.16 -4.86
CA VAL A 287 -22.86 2.35 -6.08
C VAL A 287 -21.41 2.04 -6.41
N LEU A 288 -21.19 0.85 -6.96
CA LEU A 288 -19.92 0.42 -7.50
C LEU A 288 -20.03 0.43 -9.03
N ALA A 289 -19.28 1.31 -9.67
CA ALA A 289 -19.16 1.38 -11.13
C ALA A 289 -17.95 0.56 -11.57
N GLU A 290 -18.19 -0.47 -12.37
CA GLU A 290 -17.18 -1.30 -13.03
C GLU A 290 -16.90 -0.74 -14.43
N HIS A 291 -15.62 -0.43 -14.68
CA HIS A 291 -15.13 0.14 -15.92
C HIS A 291 -14.48 -0.94 -16.78
N HIS A 292 -14.73 -0.88 -18.08
CA HIS A 292 -14.17 -1.79 -19.06
C HIS A 292 -13.16 -1.07 -19.96
N HIS A 293 -12.16 -1.79 -20.45
CA HIS A 293 -11.22 -1.26 -21.43
C HIS A 293 -11.87 -1.12 -22.82
N PHE A 294 -11.36 -0.18 -23.61
CA PHE A 294 -11.60 -0.18 -25.05
C PHE A 294 -10.83 -1.34 -25.70
N GLU A 295 -11.45 -1.99 -26.68
CA GLU A 295 -10.78 -3.01 -27.50
C GLU A 295 -9.57 -2.40 -28.24
N SER A 296 -9.72 -1.21 -28.80
CA SER A 296 -8.64 -0.41 -29.37
C SER A 296 -9.06 1.05 -29.56
N VAL A 297 -8.08 1.95 -29.73
CA VAL A 297 -8.33 3.36 -30.09
C VAL A 297 -9.09 3.44 -31.41
N ASP A 298 -8.74 2.64 -32.41
CA ASP A 298 -9.40 2.63 -33.72
C ASP A 298 -10.86 2.17 -33.64
N ALA A 299 -11.15 1.13 -32.84
CA ALA A 299 -12.51 0.67 -32.60
C ALA A 299 -13.35 1.74 -31.88
N ALA A 300 -12.80 2.36 -30.84
CA ALA A 300 -13.49 3.43 -30.10
C ALA A 300 -13.86 4.62 -31.00
N ILE A 301 -12.95 5.04 -31.90
CA ILE A 301 -13.20 6.15 -32.84
C ILE A 301 -14.19 5.75 -33.93
N ARG A 302 -14.01 4.57 -34.53
CA ARG A 302 -14.85 4.09 -35.65
C ARG A 302 -16.29 3.85 -35.21
N ASP A 303 -16.44 3.17 -34.08
CA ASP A 303 -17.74 2.67 -33.63
C ASP A 303 -18.42 3.66 -32.66
N GLY A 304 -17.74 4.76 -32.31
CA GLY A 304 -18.27 5.80 -31.42
C GLY A 304 -18.58 5.26 -30.02
N ILE A 305 -17.82 4.26 -29.56
CA ILE A 305 -18.05 3.57 -28.30
C ILE A 305 -17.67 4.50 -27.14
N ASP A 306 -18.56 4.63 -26.18
CA ASP A 306 -18.31 5.28 -24.89
C ASP A 306 -18.18 4.23 -23.78
N ILE A 307 -17.44 4.53 -22.71
CA ILE A 307 -17.34 3.64 -21.55
C ILE A 307 -18.59 3.88 -20.70
N VAL A 308 -19.61 3.06 -20.91
CA VAL A 308 -20.76 2.98 -20.00
C VAL A 308 -20.42 1.95 -18.93
N PRO A 309 -20.13 2.35 -17.68
CA PRO A 309 -19.78 1.40 -16.64
C PRO A 309 -20.98 0.54 -16.26
N ALA A 310 -20.72 -0.73 -15.93
CA ALA A 310 -21.71 -1.56 -15.26
C ALA A 310 -21.87 -1.07 -13.83
N VAL A 311 -23.09 -0.75 -13.40
CA VAL A 311 -23.36 -0.18 -12.08
C VAL A 311 -24.03 -1.22 -11.19
N GLN A 312 -23.41 -1.53 -10.06
CA GLN A 312 -23.98 -2.33 -8.99
C GLN A 312 -24.40 -1.43 -7.83
N GLU A 313 -25.65 -1.52 -7.40
CA GLU A 313 -26.10 -0.88 -6.17
C GLU A 313 -25.60 -1.68 -4.95
N ILE A 314 -24.78 -1.04 -4.12
CA ILE A 314 -24.26 -1.63 -2.87
C ILE A 314 -25.24 -1.37 -1.74
N ARG A 315 -25.81 -0.16 -1.69
CA ARG A 315 -26.77 0.25 -0.67
C ARG A 315 -27.71 1.30 -1.21
N VAL A 316 -28.96 1.26 -0.77
CA VAL A 316 -29.96 2.30 -1.00
C VAL A 316 -30.46 2.79 0.35
N PHE A 317 -30.56 4.10 0.54
CA PHE A 317 -31.03 4.72 1.77
C PHE A 317 -32.52 5.06 1.65
N ASP A 318 -33.29 4.82 2.72
CA ASP A 318 -34.71 5.17 2.78
C ASP A 318 -34.95 6.68 2.62
N LYS A 319 -33.97 7.49 3.04
CA LYS A 319 -33.99 8.95 2.93
C LYS A 319 -32.65 9.46 2.39
N PRO A 320 -32.66 10.50 1.55
CA PRO A 320 -31.45 11.17 1.12
C PRO A 320 -30.61 11.63 2.30
N ARG A 321 -29.34 11.23 2.33
CA ARG A 321 -28.34 11.78 3.25
C ARG A 321 -27.99 13.20 2.82
N SER A 322 -27.80 14.06 3.81
CA SER A 322 -27.38 15.44 3.62
C SER A 322 -25.93 15.62 4.08
N THR A 323 -25.30 16.73 3.70
CA THR A 323 -23.98 17.11 4.24
C THR A 323 -23.95 17.18 5.77
N ARG A 324 -25.11 17.39 6.43
CA ARG A 324 -25.20 17.37 7.91
C ARG A 324 -24.89 15.98 8.47
N ASP A 325 -25.16 14.94 7.72
CA ASP A 325 -25.09 13.55 8.16
C ASP A 325 -23.70 12.93 7.91
N THR A 326 -22.75 13.73 7.41
CA THR A 326 -21.37 13.31 7.10
C THR A 326 -20.39 13.77 8.18
N GLU A 327 -19.16 13.23 8.18
CA GLU A 327 -18.11 13.65 9.11
C GLU A 327 -17.76 15.14 8.93
N ARG A 328 -17.82 15.62 7.68
CA ARG A 328 -17.64 17.03 7.34
C ARG A 328 -18.74 17.90 7.96
N GLY A 329 -20.00 17.45 7.90
CA GLY A 329 -21.12 18.14 8.54
C GLY A 329 -20.95 18.27 10.04
N GLN A 330 -20.51 17.21 10.70
CA GLN A 330 -20.23 17.18 12.13
C GLN A 330 -19.12 18.19 12.49
N ARG A 331 -18.01 18.21 11.73
CA ARG A 331 -16.93 19.19 11.91
C ARG A 331 -17.39 20.63 11.73
N ILE A 332 -18.26 20.90 10.74
CA ILE A 332 -18.83 22.24 10.52
C ILE A 332 -19.70 22.65 11.72
N ARG A 333 -20.57 21.76 12.22
CA ARG A 333 -21.40 22.03 13.41
C ARG A 333 -20.56 22.32 14.64
N TYR A 334 -19.54 21.49 14.90
CA TYR A 334 -18.62 21.71 16.02
C TYR A 334 -17.92 23.07 15.91
N ARG A 335 -17.49 23.47 14.70
CA ARG A 335 -16.88 24.78 14.48
C ARG A 335 -17.87 25.93 14.75
N ILE A 336 -19.14 25.78 14.34
CA ILE A 336 -20.20 26.77 14.64
C ILE A 336 -20.37 26.89 16.16
N GLU A 337 -20.53 25.78 16.86
CA GLU A 337 -20.66 25.77 18.33
C GLU A 337 -19.47 26.45 19.02
N MET A 338 -18.25 26.19 18.54
CA MET A 338 -17.05 26.82 19.09
C MET A 338 -16.99 28.32 18.84
N LEU A 339 -17.47 28.78 17.68
CA LEU A 339 -17.58 30.21 17.37
C LEU A 339 -18.66 30.87 18.24
N ASP A 340 -19.79 30.21 18.48
CA ASP A 340 -20.85 30.74 19.35
C ASP A 340 -20.35 30.90 20.80
N ARG A 341 -19.63 29.90 21.33
CA ARG A 341 -19.00 30.00 22.66
C ARG A 341 -17.94 31.09 22.72
N LEU A 342 -17.19 31.31 21.63
CA LEU A 342 -16.22 32.40 21.54
C LEU A 342 -16.91 33.77 21.56
N ILE A 343 -18.01 33.93 20.82
CA ILE A 343 -18.83 35.15 20.83
C ILE A 343 -19.37 35.41 22.24
N GLU A 344 -19.94 34.40 22.91
CA GLU A 344 -20.42 34.52 24.30
C GLU A 344 -19.28 34.94 25.24
N ALA A 345 -18.09 34.36 25.10
CA ALA A 345 -16.94 34.69 25.94
C ALA A 345 -16.49 36.16 25.78
N TYR A 346 -16.56 36.73 24.57
CA TYR A 346 -16.32 38.15 24.35
C TYR A 346 -17.44 39.02 24.92
N GLN A 347 -18.71 38.66 24.70
CA GLN A 347 -19.87 39.41 25.20
C GLN A 347 -19.93 39.45 26.74
N THR A 348 -19.50 38.38 27.39
CA THR A 348 -19.46 38.24 28.85
C THR A 348 -18.16 38.72 29.48
N ASN A 349 -17.22 39.28 28.70
CA ASN A 349 -15.88 39.67 29.13
C ASN A 349 -15.06 38.54 29.80
N ARG A 350 -15.40 37.26 29.55
CA ARG A 350 -14.54 36.11 29.90
C ARG A 350 -13.27 36.09 29.05
N LEU A 351 -13.36 36.62 27.82
CA LEU A 351 -12.22 36.94 26.96
C LEU A 351 -12.26 38.42 26.61
N HIS A 352 -11.10 39.08 26.68
CA HIS A 352 -10.98 40.47 26.29
C HIS A 352 -10.68 40.60 24.80
N GLN A 353 -11.41 41.46 24.12
CA GLN A 353 -11.07 41.84 22.76
C GLN A 353 -9.78 42.67 22.81
N GLN A 354 -8.70 42.16 22.22
CA GLN A 354 -7.53 42.98 21.99
C GLN A 354 -7.90 44.07 20.98
N ALA A 355 -7.67 45.33 21.35
CA ALA A 355 -7.74 46.41 20.38
C ALA A 355 -6.73 46.09 19.29
N THR A 356 -7.19 45.89 18.05
CA THR A 356 -6.30 45.89 16.90
C THR A 356 -5.56 47.22 16.89
N SER A 357 -4.29 47.21 17.28
CA SER A 357 -3.40 48.33 17.02
C SER A 357 -3.29 48.45 15.51
N THR A 358 -4.03 49.37 14.93
CA THR A 358 -3.80 49.85 13.58
C THR A 358 -2.41 50.46 13.58
N SER A 359 -1.40 49.67 13.21
CA SER A 359 -0.10 50.18 12.83
C SER A 359 -0.30 51.08 11.61
N GLN A 360 -0.19 52.40 11.84
CA GLN A 360 -0.06 53.40 10.78
C GLN A 360 1.24 53.21 10.01
#